data_AF-A0A218P065-F1
#
_entry.id   AF-A0A218P065-F1
#
_cell.length_a   1.000
_cell.length_b   1.000
_cell.length_c   1.000
_cell.angle_alpha   90.00
_cell.angle_beta   90.00
_cell.angle_gamma   90.00
#
_symmetry.space_group_name_H-M   'P 1'
#
loop_
_entity.id
_entity.type
_entity.pdbx_description
1 polymer ?
#
loop_
_entity_poly.entity_id
_entity_poly.type
_entity_poly.pdbx_seq_one_letter_code
_entity_poly.pdbx_strand_id
1 'polypeptide(L)'
;MLTGEFRAVFVLDDSFGPLKRRAKEVVMDGKGHDYPSESIIGTTLNGYDVVIYCDGREVFNATVYFNEFLYELLRFGFYAITGEIPENLEFHGLECRGVRDIPEWLSRDVGILKGLLGDKFRELTSKPFLASSFGSYDPTLGVYLFKEDGYTYLVSLNYRRVCRVPVGEFVGVVVETVEGAVRELESATQIFEESGIKEYGKMINDYKKLLRELKELSKGAERG
;
A
#
# COMPACT_ATOMS: atom_id res chain seq x y z
N MET A 1 1.72 -22.45 -20.39
CA MET A 1 0.65 -21.49 -20.02
C MET A 1 0.32 -21.70 -18.55
N LEU A 2 0.88 -20.83 -17.71
CA LEU A 2 0.45 -20.52 -16.34
C LEU A 2 0.76 -19.03 -16.21
N THR A 3 -0.24 -18.18 -16.43
CA THR A 3 -0.14 -16.72 -16.27
C THR A 3 -0.11 -16.41 -14.77
N GLY A 4 1.09 -16.30 -14.20
CA GLY A 4 1.26 -15.95 -12.80
C GLY A 4 1.17 -14.43 -12.60
N GLU A 5 -0.02 -13.87 -12.78
CA GLU A 5 -0.31 -12.43 -12.64
C GLU A 5 0.12 -11.87 -11.27
N PHE A 6 0.60 -10.63 -11.25
CA PHE A 6 0.78 -9.85 -10.03
C PHE A 6 -0.57 -9.74 -9.31
N ARG A 7 -0.61 -9.94 -8.00
CA ARG A 7 -1.85 -9.92 -7.22
C ARG A 7 -1.59 -9.42 -5.82
N ALA A 8 -2.46 -8.54 -5.32
CA ALA A 8 -2.54 -8.21 -3.91
C ALA A 8 -3.86 -8.73 -3.34
N VAL A 9 -3.80 -9.38 -2.20
CA VAL A 9 -4.95 -9.87 -1.44
C VAL A 9 -4.89 -9.23 -0.07
N PHE A 10 -5.97 -8.60 0.34
CA PHE A 10 -6.14 -8.15 1.71
C PHE A 10 -7.30 -8.94 2.32
N VAL A 11 -7.10 -9.41 3.54
CA VAL A 11 -8.08 -10.18 4.31
C VAL A 11 -8.14 -9.56 5.69
N LEU A 12 -9.34 -9.24 6.16
CA LEU A 12 -9.54 -8.99 7.57
C LEU A 12 -9.58 -10.36 8.25
N ASP A 13 -8.60 -10.65 9.11
CA ASP A 13 -8.57 -11.93 9.83
C ASP A 13 -9.91 -12.16 10.57
N ASP A 14 -10.45 -13.38 10.41
CA ASP A 14 -11.78 -13.82 10.86
C ASP A 14 -11.94 -13.79 12.38
N SER A 15 -10.86 -13.51 13.13
CA SER A 15 -10.83 -13.32 14.57
C SER A 15 -11.86 -12.27 15.07
N PHE A 16 -12.27 -11.29 14.24
CA PHE A 16 -13.25 -10.25 14.60
C PHE A 16 -14.48 -10.13 13.67
N GLY A 17 -14.61 -10.98 12.63
CA GLY A 17 -15.69 -10.88 11.63
C GLY A 17 -15.60 -9.61 10.73
N PRO A 18 -16.65 -9.29 9.93
CA PRO A 18 -16.64 -8.15 9.00
C PRO A 18 -16.26 -6.84 9.69
N LEU A 19 -15.62 -5.88 9.00
CA LEU A 19 -15.19 -4.58 9.59
C LEU A 19 -16.31 -3.91 10.40
N LYS A 20 -17.55 -4.03 9.90
CA LYS A 20 -18.77 -3.57 10.58
C LYS A 20 -18.92 -4.08 12.02
N ARG A 21 -18.57 -5.33 12.34
CA ARG A 21 -18.66 -5.88 13.70
C ARG A 21 -17.62 -5.22 14.60
N ARG A 22 -16.36 -5.22 14.16
CA ARG A 22 -15.27 -4.57 14.89
C ARG A 22 -15.53 -3.09 15.13
N ALA A 23 -16.01 -2.37 14.12
CA ALA A 23 -16.38 -0.96 14.23
C ALA A 23 -17.41 -0.74 15.35
N LYS A 24 -18.43 -1.60 15.50
CA LYS A 24 -19.40 -1.46 16.60
C LYS A 24 -18.74 -1.58 17.97
N GLU A 25 -17.90 -2.59 18.15
CA GLU A 25 -17.24 -2.87 19.42
C GLU A 25 -16.28 -1.72 19.80
N VAL A 26 -15.41 -1.32 18.87
CA VAL A 26 -14.41 -0.27 19.08
C VAL A 26 -15.06 1.10 19.29
N VAL A 27 -16.13 1.42 18.54
CA VAL A 27 -16.84 2.69 18.71
C VAL A 27 -17.57 2.75 20.05
N MET A 28 -18.22 1.67 20.47
CA MET A 28 -18.89 1.60 21.76
C MET A 28 -17.90 1.75 22.91
N ASP A 29 -16.79 1.00 22.88
CA ASP A 29 -15.74 1.06 23.90
C ASP A 29 -15.05 2.42 23.94
N GLY A 30 -14.66 2.94 22.77
CA GLY A 30 -13.98 4.22 22.65
C GLY A 30 -14.84 5.40 23.09
N LYS A 31 -16.15 5.39 22.78
CA LYS A 31 -17.08 6.40 23.32
C LYS A 31 -17.29 6.25 24.82
N GLY A 32 -17.30 5.04 25.35
CA GLY A 32 -17.38 4.78 26.78
C GLY A 32 -16.21 5.34 27.59
N HIS A 33 -15.05 5.51 26.95
CA HIS A 33 -13.82 6.03 27.57
C HIS A 33 -13.41 7.43 27.06
N ASP A 34 -14.30 8.15 26.37
CA ASP A 34 -14.04 9.48 25.78
C ASP A 34 -12.79 9.55 24.88
N TYR A 35 -12.48 8.46 24.16
CA TYR A 35 -11.36 8.43 23.22
C TYR A 35 -11.62 9.35 22.02
N PRO A 36 -10.57 9.99 21.48
CA PRO A 36 -10.70 10.85 20.30
C PRO A 36 -11.08 10.03 19.07
N SER A 37 -11.84 10.64 18.15
CA SER A 37 -12.27 10.03 16.89
C SER A 37 -11.14 9.31 16.14
N GLU A 38 -9.98 9.94 16.05
CA GLU A 38 -8.80 9.41 15.37
C GLU A 38 -8.32 8.08 15.98
N SER A 39 -8.31 7.97 17.30
CA SER A 39 -7.93 6.74 18.00
C SER A 39 -8.95 5.61 17.79
N ILE A 40 -10.24 5.95 17.79
CA ILE A 40 -11.33 5.00 17.51
C ILE A 40 -11.22 4.46 16.08
N ILE A 41 -11.00 5.35 15.11
CA ILE A 41 -10.81 4.97 13.70
C ILE A 41 -9.55 4.10 13.56
N GLY A 42 -8.40 4.55 14.07
CA GLY A 42 -7.14 3.80 14.01
C GLY A 42 -7.30 2.39 14.58
N THR A 43 -7.86 2.27 15.79
CA THR A 43 -8.10 0.97 16.44
C THR A 43 -9.01 0.06 15.63
N THR A 44 -10.00 0.63 14.94
CA THR A 44 -10.91 -0.13 14.05
C THR A 44 -10.18 -0.67 12.82
N LEU A 45 -9.25 0.09 12.26
CA LEU A 45 -8.53 -0.23 11.02
C LEU A 45 -7.20 -0.98 11.23
N ASN A 46 -6.85 -1.30 12.46
CA ASN A 46 -5.64 -2.04 12.80
C ASN A 46 -5.76 -3.53 12.44
N GLY A 47 -4.67 -4.25 12.20
CA GLY A 47 -4.69 -5.72 12.22
C GLY A 47 -5.29 -6.39 10.98
N TYR A 48 -5.09 -5.80 9.80
CA TYR A 48 -5.47 -6.44 8.53
C TYR A 48 -4.31 -7.28 8.00
N ASP A 49 -4.59 -8.49 7.52
CA ASP A 49 -3.57 -9.31 6.87
C ASP A 49 -3.55 -9.03 5.38
N VAL A 50 -2.36 -8.76 4.86
CA VAL A 50 -2.13 -8.48 3.45
C VAL A 50 -1.10 -9.45 2.91
N VAL A 51 -1.41 -10.06 1.77
CA VAL A 51 -0.50 -10.91 1.02
C VAL A 51 -0.39 -10.42 -0.42
N ILE A 52 0.83 -10.16 -0.88
CA ILE A 52 1.13 -9.83 -2.27
C ILE A 52 1.85 -11.01 -2.91
N TYR A 53 1.37 -11.41 -4.08
CA TYR A 53 1.89 -12.47 -4.91
C TYR A 53 2.41 -11.92 -6.23
N CYS A 54 3.39 -12.62 -6.76
CA CYS A 54 3.98 -12.36 -8.06
C CYS A 54 4.51 -13.68 -8.61
N ASP A 55 4.11 -14.03 -9.83
CA ASP A 55 4.37 -15.33 -10.45
C ASP A 55 3.92 -16.51 -9.54
N GLY A 56 2.77 -16.35 -8.89
CA GLY A 56 2.19 -17.36 -7.99
C GLY A 56 2.96 -17.58 -6.69
N ARG A 57 3.85 -16.65 -6.32
CA ARG A 57 4.67 -16.78 -5.12
C ARG A 57 4.59 -15.52 -4.26
N GLU A 58 4.60 -15.70 -2.95
CA GLU A 58 4.54 -14.60 -1.98
C GLU A 58 5.77 -13.70 -2.07
N VAL A 59 5.53 -12.39 -2.06
CA VAL A 59 6.54 -11.34 -1.98
C VAL A 59 6.31 -10.40 -0.80
N PHE A 60 5.13 -10.44 -0.20
CA PHE A 60 4.81 -9.72 1.02
C PHE A 60 3.70 -10.50 1.72
N ASN A 61 3.81 -10.67 3.02
CA ASN A 61 2.79 -11.23 3.89
C ASN A 61 2.98 -10.60 5.27
N ALA A 62 2.02 -9.79 5.69
CA ALA A 62 2.10 -9.06 6.95
C ALA A 62 0.72 -8.65 7.46
N THR A 63 0.63 -8.51 8.77
CA THR A 63 -0.41 -7.72 9.41
C THR A 63 -0.04 -6.24 9.34
N VAL A 64 -0.96 -5.39 8.87
CA VAL A 64 -0.71 -3.98 8.57
C VAL A 64 -1.68 -3.04 9.29
N TYR A 65 -1.25 -1.79 9.45
CA TYR A 65 -2.13 -0.65 9.66
C TYR A 65 -2.86 -0.37 8.34
N PHE A 66 -4.15 -0.67 8.26
CA PHE A 66 -4.87 -0.66 6.98
C PHE A 66 -4.89 0.72 6.31
N ASN A 67 -5.01 1.79 7.10
CA ASN A 67 -4.98 3.16 6.59
C ASN A 67 -3.64 3.46 5.91
N GLU A 68 -2.53 3.14 6.57
CA GLU A 68 -1.18 3.33 6.05
C GLU A 68 -0.95 2.48 4.79
N PHE A 69 -1.35 1.20 4.83
CA PHE A 69 -1.26 0.30 3.69
C PHE A 69 -1.92 0.88 2.42
N LEU A 70 -3.15 1.39 2.54
CA LEU A 70 -3.88 1.94 1.39
C LEU A 70 -3.21 3.20 0.83
N TYR A 71 -2.73 4.09 1.69
CA TYR A 71 -2.01 5.29 1.25
C TYR A 71 -0.70 4.93 0.55
N GLU A 72 0.07 3.98 1.09
CA GLU A 72 1.32 3.53 0.49
C GLU A 72 1.11 2.77 -0.82
N LEU A 73 0.06 1.95 -0.92
CA LEU A 73 -0.29 1.26 -2.15
C LEU A 73 -0.72 2.25 -3.25
N LEU A 74 -1.51 3.28 -2.91
CA LEU A 74 -1.85 4.36 -3.83
C LEU A 74 -0.60 5.13 -4.28
N ARG A 75 0.33 5.44 -3.38
CA ARG A 75 1.61 6.09 -3.72
C ARG A 75 2.39 5.28 -4.75
N PHE A 76 2.49 3.98 -4.52
CA PHE A 76 3.15 3.06 -5.42
C PHE A 76 2.47 3.05 -6.79
N GLY A 77 1.13 3.07 -6.82
CA GLY A 77 0.35 3.21 -8.05
C GLY A 77 0.63 4.50 -8.82
N PHE A 78 0.59 5.66 -8.15
CA PHE A 78 0.91 6.95 -8.78
C PHE A 78 2.35 6.97 -9.32
N TYR A 79 3.32 6.61 -8.49
CA TYR A 79 4.72 6.57 -8.87
C TYR A 79 4.99 5.61 -10.04
N ALA A 80 4.33 4.46 -10.11
CA ALA A 80 4.48 3.53 -11.23
C ALA A 80 4.11 4.19 -12.57
N ILE A 81 3.08 5.04 -12.60
CA ILE A 81 2.65 5.77 -13.81
C ILE A 81 3.56 6.97 -14.07
N THR A 82 3.63 7.89 -13.11
CA THR A 82 4.20 9.23 -13.32
C THR A 82 5.70 9.26 -13.07
N GLY A 83 6.22 8.39 -12.19
CA GLY A 83 7.56 8.51 -11.61
C GLY A 83 7.65 9.54 -10.48
N GLU A 84 6.51 10.13 -10.09
CA GLU A 84 6.39 11.19 -9.08
C GLU A 84 5.33 10.79 -8.05
N ILE A 85 5.47 11.29 -6.82
CA ILE A 85 4.46 11.10 -5.77
C ILE A 85 3.65 12.40 -5.63
N PRO A 86 2.31 12.35 -5.63
CA PRO A 86 1.49 13.52 -5.29
C PRO A 86 1.83 14.06 -3.90
N GLU A 87 2.07 15.37 -3.78
CA GLU A 87 2.42 16.04 -2.52
C GLU A 87 1.34 15.89 -1.43
N ASN A 88 0.09 15.69 -1.83
CA ASN A 88 -1.09 15.61 -0.98
C ASN A 88 -1.38 14.19 -0.45
N LEU A 89 -0.53 13.21 -0.75
CA LEU A 89 -0.69 11.83 -0.29
C LEU A 89 0.17 11.63 0.96
N GLU A 90 -0.25 10.88 1.98
CA GLU A 90 0.61 10.61 3.15
C GLU A 90 1.59 9.47 2.86
N PHE A 91 2.86 9.57 3.29
CA PHE A 91 3.85 8.48 3.24
C PHE A 91 4.37 8.18 4.63
N HIS A 92 4.58 6.89 4.90
CA HIS A 92 5.40 6.46 6.03
C HIS A 92 6.71 5.78 5.58
N GLY A 93 6.84 5.49 4.28
CA GLY A 93 8.07 5.04 3.65
C GLY A 93 9.10 6.13 3.33
N LEU A 94 10.11 5.75 2.55
CA LEU A 94 11.21 6.58 2.09
C LEU A 94 11.13 6.81 0.58
N GLU A 95 11.18 8.07 0.17
CA GLU A 95 11.44 8.44 -1.22
C GLU A 95 12.93 8.69 -1.37
N CYS A 96 13.60 7.88 -2.19
CA CYS A 96 15.02 8.01 -2.44
C CYS A 96 15.21 8.61 -3.83
N ARG A 97 15.94 9.71 -3.97
CA ARG A 97 16.34 10.26 -5.29
C ARG A 97 17.49 9.47 -5.91
N GLY A 98 18.15 8.65 -5.10
CA GLY A 98 19.09 7.62 -5.53
C GLY A 98 19.61 6.80 -4.37
N VAL A 99 20.49 5.83 -4.66
CA VAL A 99 21.01 4.88 -3.66
C VAL A 99 21.65 5.54 -2.42
N ARG A 100 22.18 6.75 -2.56
CA ARG A 100 22.85 7.48 -1.48
C ARG A 100 21.89 8.04 -0.43
N ASP A 101 20.61 8.14 -0.78
CA ASP A 101 19.57 8.61 0.13
C ASP A 101 19.05 7.48 1.02
N ILE A 102 19.43 6.23 0.75
CA ILE A 102 19.17 5.11 1.66
C ILE A 102 19.99 5.35 2.93
N PRO A 103 19.36 5.48 4.12
CA PRO A 103 20.07 5.70 5.37
C PRO A 103 21.13 4.63 5.64
N GLU A 104 22.26 5.00 6.24
CA GLU A 104 23.39 4.08 6.49
C GLU A 104 23.00 2.86 7.34
N TRP A 105 22.02 3.00 8.23
CA TRP A 105 21.51 1.89 9.04
C TRP A 105 20.75 0.84 8.21
N LEU A 106 20.37 1.16 6.97
CA LEU A 106 19.86 0.23 5.95
C LEU A 106 20.95 -0.20 4.95
N SER A 107 22.24 -0.03 5.26
CA SER A 107 23.35 -0.47 4.39
C SER A 107 23.31 -1.95 4.04
N ARG A 108 22.79 -2.81 4.93
CA ARG A 108 22.56 -4.23 4.65
C ARG A 108 21.59 -4.40 3.48
N ASP A 109 20.53 -3.61 3.44
CA ASP A 109 19.49 -3.66 2.43
C ASP A 109 20.04 -3.28 1.05
N VAL A 110 20.94 -2.29 0.99
CA VAL A 110 21.66 -1.94 -0.23
C VAL A 110 22.43 -3.14 -0.80
N GLY A 111 23.11 -3.90 0.07
CA GLY A 111 23.83 -5.12 -0.33
C GLY A 111 22.89 -6.20 -0.88
N ILE A 112 21.71 -6.36 -0.27
CA ILE A 112 20.67 -7.30 -0.71
C ILE A 112 20.10 -6.86 -2.07
N LEU A 113 19.69 -5.59 -2.18
CA LEU A 113 19.18 -4.98 -3.42
C LEU A 113 20.16 -5.18 -4.57
N LYS A 114 21.45 -4.93 -4.34
CA LYS A 114 22.49 -5.16 -5.35
C LYS A 114 22.57 -6.61 -5.80
N GLY A 115 22.48 -7.56 -4.86
CA GLY A 115 22.45 -8.99 -5.18
C GLY A 115 21.22 -9.41 -5.97
N LEU A 116 20.05 -8.87 -5.62
CA LEU A 116 18.77 -9.19 -6.26
C LEU A 116 18.62 -8.57 -7.65
N LEU A 117 19.00 -7.31 -7.80
CA LEU A 117 18.87 -6.56 -9.06
C LEU A 117 20.03 -6.83 -10.03
N GLY A 118 21.18 -7.31 -9.54
CA GLY A 118 22.35 -7.59 -10.36
C GLY A 118 22.76 -6.38 -11.20
N ASP A 119 22.85 -6.57 -12.51
CA ASP A 119 23.25 -5.52 -13.46
C ASP A 119 22.29 -4.33 -13.50
N LYS A 120 21.00 -4.56 -13.17
CA LYS A 120 19.98 -3.50 -13.12
C LYS A 120 20.09 -2.59 -11.90
N PHE A 121 20.88 -2.97 -10.90
CA PHE A 121 21.00 -2.19 -9.66
C PHE A 121 21.40 -0.73 -9.92
N ARG A 122 22.48 -0.49 -10.69
CA ARG A 122 22.96 0.88 -10.93
C ARG A 122 21.95 1.71 -11.70
N GLU A 123 21.32 1.13 -12.70
CA GLU A 123 20.31 1.79 -13.52
C GLU A 123 19.09 2.19 -12.67
N LEU A 124 18.48 1.24 -11.97
CA LEU A 124 17.25 1.47 -11.20
C LEU A 124 17.47 2.40 -10.00
N THR A 125 18.60 2.28 -9.31
CA THR A 125 18.93 3.12 -8.15
C THR A 125 19.53 4.49 -8.50
N SER A 126 19.73 4.78 -9.79
CA SER A 126 20.17 6.11 -10.27
C SER A 126 19.02 7.07 -10.52
N LYS A 127 17.79 6.57 -10.51
CA LYS A 127 16.54 7.34 -10.62
C LYS A 127 15.83 7.36 -9.27
N PRO A 128 14.87 8.26 -9.05
CA PRO A 128 14.05 8.22 -7.85
C PRO A 128 13.32 6.88 -7.71
N PHE A 129 13.18 6.35 -6.50
CA PHE A 129 12.46 5.11 -6.19
C PHE A 129 11.84 5.17 -4.79
N LEU A 130 10.90 4.27 -4.52
CA LEU A 130 10.21 4.19 -3.24
C LEU A 130 10.71 3.01 -2.42
N ALA A 131 10.75 3.18 -1.10
CA ALA A 131 10.90 2.10 -0.14
C ALA A 131 9.83 2.22 0.93
N SER A 132 9.22 1.12 1.36
CA SER A 132 8.13 1.13 2.34
C SER A 132 7.96 -0.26 2.95
N SER A 133 7.37 -0.32 4.14
CA SER A 133 6.92 -1.58 4.77
C SER A 133 5.42 -1.83 4.57
N PHE A 134 4.73 -1.04 3.75
CA PHE A 134 3.30 -1.15 3.48
C PHE A 134 2.44 -1.08 4.77
N GLY A 135 2.83 -0.24 5.72
CA GLY A 135 2.19 -0.12 7.04
C GLY A 135 2.30 -1.38 7.90
N SER A 136 3.22 -2.30 7.60
CA SER A 136 3.43 -3.53 8.37
C SER A 136 3.78 -3.24 9.82
N TYR A 137 3.22 -4.04 10.72
CA TYR A 137 3.59 -4.05 12.14
C TYR A 137 5.04 -4.49 12.35
N ASP A 138 5.58 -5.26 11.42
CA ASP A 138 7.00 -5.54 11.30
C ASP A 138 7.64 -4.55 10.29
N PRO A 139 8.31 -3.48 10.76
CA PRO A 139 8.93 -2.50 9.88
C PRO A 139 10.15 -3.05 9.13
N THR A 140 10.60 -4.27 9.45
CA THR A 140 11.71 -4.91 8.74
C THR A 140 11.29 -5.54 7.41
N LEU A 141 9.99 -5.62 7.11
CA LEU A 141 9.44 -6.12 5.86
C LEU A 141 9.55 -5.11 4.72
N GLY A 142 10.79 -4.76 4.36
CA GLY A 142 11.10 -3.73 3.37
C GLY A 142 10.75 -4.14 1.94
N VAL A 143 9.95 -3.30 1.29
CA VAL A 143 9.57 -3.40 -0.12
C VAL A 143 10.02 -2.14 -0.85
N TYR A 144 10.64 -2.33 -2.01
CA TYR A 144 11.14 -1.25 -2.85
C TYR A 144 10.43 -1.26 -4.19
N LEU A 145 10.11 -0.08 -4.72
CA LEU A 145 9.50 0.06 -6.03
C LEU A 145 10.38 0.95 -6.91
N PHE A 146 10.87 0.37 -7.99
CA PHE A 146 11.62 1.08 -9.03
C PHE A 146 10.80 1.16 -10.31
N LYS A 147 11.00 2.23 -11.07
CA LYS A 147 10.39 2.42 -12.39
C LYS A 147 11.43 2.29 -13.51
N GLU A 148 11.08 1.54 -14.54
CA GLU A 148 11.86 1.43 -15.79
C GLU A 148 10.87 1.25 -16.95
N ASP A 149 10.82 2.24 -17.85
CA ASP A 149 10.06 2.30 -19.10
C ASP A 149 9.06 1.17 -19.35
N GLY A 150 7.79 1.43 -19.03
CA GLY A 150 6.67 0.49 -19.21
C GLY A 150 6.57 -0.61 -18.14
N TYR A 151 7.53 -0.70 -17.23
CA TYR A 151 7.56 -1.69 -16.14
C TYR A 151 7.86 -1.05 -14.78
N THR A 152 7.43 -1.75 -13.74
CA THR A 152 7.86 -1.51 -12.38
C THR A 152 8.55 -2.74 -11.81
N TYR A 153 9.52 -2.51 -10.93
CA TYR A 153 10.25 -3.55 -10.21
C TYR A 153 9.90 -3.43 -8.74
N LEU A 154 9.05 -4.34 -8.25
CA LEU A 154 8.78 -4.50 -6.83
C LEU A 154 9.82 -5.48 -6.26
N VAL A 155 10.68 -5.00 -5.37
CA VAL A 155 11.73 -5.80 -4.74
C VAL A 155 11.40 -5.99 -3.27
N SER A 156 11.24 -7.25 -2.86
CA SER A 156 11.02 -7.62 -1.48
C SER A 156 12.30 -8.21 -0.89
N LEU A 157 12.84 -7.55 0.13
CA LEU A 157 14.13 -7.95 0.70
C LEU A 157 14.02 -9.22 1.54
N ASN A 158 12.97 -9.31 2.35
CA ASN A 158 12.75 -10.43 3.27
C ASN A 158 12.45 -11.71 2.49
N TYR A 159 11.71 -11.59 1.37
CA TYR A 159 11.37 -12.71 0.51
C TYR A 159 12.42 -12.98 -0.58
N ARG A 160 13.45 -12.12 -0.70
CA ARG A 160 14.55 -12.21 -1.67
C ARG A 160 14.04 -12.32 -3.11
N ARG A 161 13.10 -11.45 -3.48
CA ARG A 161 12.39 -11.51 -4.76
C ARG A 161 12.34 -10.17 -5.46
N VAL A 162 12.37 -10.25 -6.78
CA VAL A 162 12.19 -9.14 -7.71
C VAL A 162 11.02 -9.48 -8.60
N CYS A 163 10.06 -8.57 -8.67
CA CYS A 163 8.86 -8.68 -9.47
C CYS A 163 8.84 -7.59 -10.50
N ARG A 164 9.03 -7.99 -11.75
CA ARG A 164 9.00 -7.10 -12.89
C ARG A 164 7.60 -7.17 -13.52
N VAL A 165 6.81 -6.13 -13.31
CA VAL A 165 5.40 -6.10 -13.69
C VAL A 165 5.17 -4.96 -14.68
N PRO A 166 4.44 -5.17 -15.79
CA PRO A 166 3.99 -4.07 -16.64
C PRO A 166 3.26 -3.00 -15.82
N VAL A 167 3.50 -1.72 -16.08
CA VAL A 167 2.88 -0.63 -15.30
C VAL A 167 1.35 -0.74 -15.30
N GLY A 168 0.74 -1.06 -16.45
CA GLY A 168 -0.72 -1.21 -16.56
C GLY A 168 -1.27 -2.33 -15.67
N GLU A 169 -0.60 -3.49 -15.62
CA GLU A 169 -0.98 -4.62 -14.76
C GLU A 169 -0.84 -4.23 -13.28
N PHE A 170 0.30 -3.66 -12.90
CA PHE A 170 0.55 -3.23 -11.51
C PHE A 170 -0.51 -2.23 -11.02
N VAL A 171 -0.80 -1.21 -11.83
CA VAL A 171 -1.79 -0.17 -11.51
C VAL A 171 -3.20 -0.76 -11.49
N GLY A 172 -3.53 -1.68 -12.40
CA GLY A 172 -4.81 -2.40 -12.39
C GLY A 172 -5.06 -3.09 -11.05
N VAL A 173 -4.06 -3.83 -10.56
CA VAL A 173 -4.12 -4.52 -9.27
C VAL A 173 -4.23 -3.54 -8.10
N VAL A 174 -3.49 -2.42 -8.13
CA VAL A 174 -3.62 -1.35 -7.12
C VAL A 174 -5.05 -0.83 -7.09
N VAL A 175 -5.61 -0.50 -8.26
CA VAL A 175 -6.98 0.01 -8.39
C VAL A 175 -8.01 -0.97 -7.84
N GLU A 176 -7.94 -2.25 -8.24
CA GLU A 176 -8.86 -3.29 -7.79
C GLU A 176 -8.78 -3.52 -6.27
N THR A 177 -7.56 -3.52 -5.72
CA THR A 177 -7.30 -3.70 -4.29
C THR A 177 -7.90 -2.54 -3.49
N VAL A 178 -7.63 -1.30 -3.91
CA VAL A 178 -8.15 -0.10 -3.23
C VAL A 178 -9.67 0.02 -3.39
N GLU A 179 -10.26 -0.37 -4.52
CA GLU A 179 -11.72 -0.46 -4.68
C GLU A 179 -12.36 -1.45 -3.70
N GLY A 180 -11.76 -2.63 -3.56
CA GLY A 180 -12.20 -3.61 -2.58
C GLY A 180 -12.16 -3.04 -1.16
N ALA A 181 -11.05 -2.39 -0.81
CA ALA A 181 -10.86 -1.78 0.49
C ALA A 181 -11.87 -0.66 0.78
N VAL A 182 -12.14 0.23 -0.19
CA VAL A 182 -13.15 1.28 -0.04
C VAL A 182 -14.54 0.69 0.22
N ARG A 183 -14.93 -0.38 -0.48
CA ARG A 183 -16.21 -1.06 -0.24
C ARG A 183 -16.29 -1.65 1.18
N GLU A 184 -15.20 -2.23 1.66
CA GLU A 184 -15.12 -2.75 3.04
C GLU A 184 -15.27 -1.60 4.05
N LEU A 185 -14.55 -0.48 3.85
CA LEU A 185 -14.66 0.72 4.70
C LEU A 185 -16.09 1.26 4.73
N GLU A 186 -16.76 1.33 3.58
CA GLU A 186 -18.15 1.80 3.47
C GLU A 186 -19.14 0.95 4.27
N SER A 187 -18.83 -0.33 4.50
CA SER A 187 -19.69 -1.24 5.29
C SER A 187 -19.90 -0.78 6.73
N ALA A 188 -18.96 0.01 7.26
CA ALA A 188 -18.97 0.53 8.63
C ALA A 188 -19.40 2.00 8.75
N THR A 189 -19.60 2.72 7.64
CA THR A 189 -19.89 4.18 7.64
C THR A 189 -21.03 4.57 8.57
N GLN A 190 -22.15 3.84 8.50
CA GLN A 190 -23.34 4.13 9.32
C GLN A 190 -23.02 4.12 10.83
N ILE A 191 -22.15 3.22 11.29
CA ILE A 191 -21.80 3.10 12.72
C ILE A 191 -21.07 4.35 13.20
N PHE A 192 -20.10 4.82 12.41
CA PHE A 192 -19.33 6.00 12.73
C PHE A 192 -20.20 7.27 12.65
N GLU A 193 -21.07 7.38 11.64
CA GLU A 193 -21.99 8.51 11.49
C GLU A 193 -22.99 8.62 12.65
N GLU A 194 -23.64 7.52 13.02
CA GLU A 194 -24.56 7.46 14.17
C GLU A 194 -23.86 7.82 15.49
N SER A 195 -22.55 7.59 15.57
CA SER A 195 -21.71 7.91 16.73
C SER A 195 -21.07 9.30 16.66
N GLY A 196 -21.42 10.10 15.64
CA GLY A 196 -20.93 11.46 15.46
C GLY A 196 -19.46 11.57 15.03
N ILE A 197 -18.83 10.48 14.58
CA ILE A 197 -17.44 10.44 14.12
C ILE A 197 -17.42 10.70 12.60
N LYS A 198 -17.34 11.98 12.22
CA LYS A 198 -17.41 12.39 10.80
C LYS A 198 -16.10 12.20 10.05
N GLU A 199 -14.99 12.09 10.78
CA GLU A 199 -13.64 11.92 10.24
C GLU A 199 -13.54 10.64 9.37
N TYR A 200 -14.26 9.58 9.75
CA TYR A 200 -14.28 8.32 9.01
C TYR A 200 -14.84 8.48 7.59
N GLY A 201 -15.94 9.21 7.43
CA GLY A 201 -16.52 9.50 6.12
C GLY A 201 -15.62 10.40 5.25
N LYS A 202 -14.88 11.33 5.86
CA LYS A 202 -13.89 12.17 5.15
C LYS A 202 -12.76 11.32 4.58
N MET A 203 -12.18 10.45 5.40
CA MET A 203 -11.12 9.52 5.01
C MET A 203 -11.53 8.66 3.79
N ILE A 204 -12.74 8.09 3.80
CA ILE A 204 -13.26 7.32 2.66
C ILE A 204 -13.36 8.17 1.38
N ASN A 205 -13.82 9.42 1.51
CA ASN A 205 -13.94 10.31 0.36
C ASN A 205 -12.57 10.69 -0.23
N ASP A 206 -11.55 10.84 0.62
CA ASP A 206 -10.18 11.10 0.18
C ASP A 206 -9.63 9.92 -0.63
N TYR A 207 -9.84 8.67 -0.18
CA TYR A 207 -9.48 7.49 -0.96
C TYR A 207 -10.21 7.43 -2.31
N LYS A 208 -11.51 7.72 -2.34
CA LYS A 208 -12.29 7.75 -3.59
C LYS A 208 -11.78 8.80 -4.57
N LYS A 209 -11.34 9.95 -4.07
CA LYS A 209 -10.76 11.02 -4.88
C LYS A 209 -9.44 10.55 -5.50
N LEU A 210 -8.51 10.06 -4.68
CA LEU A 210 -7.21 9.56 -5.14
C LEU A 210 -7.35 8.39 -6.13
N LEU A 211 -8.27 7.46 -5.87
CA LEU A 211 -8.55 6.36 -6.77
C LEU A 211 -9.08 6.83 -8.13
N ARG A 212 -9.90 7.89 -8.16
CA ARG A 212 -10.38 8.48 -9.41
C ARG A 212 -9.24 9.10 -10.20
N GLU A 213 -8.40 9.90 -9.54
CA GLU A 213 -7.22 10.52 -10.14
C GLU A 213 -6.27 9.46 -10.73
N LEU A 214 -6.00 8.39 -10.00
CA LEU A 214 -5.16 7.28 -10.47
C LEU A 214 -5.73 6.60 -11.72
N LYS A 215 -7.06 6.36 -11.76
CA LYS A 215 -7.75 5.78 -12.93
C LYS A 215 -7.76 6.69 -14.15
N GLU A 216 -7.80 8.00 -13.95
CA GLU A 216 -7.74 8.97 -15.04
C GLU A 216 -6.33 8.98 -15.66
N LEU A 217 -5.30 8.94 -14.81
CA LEU A 217 -3.91 8.83 -15.25
C LEU A 217 -3.63 7.52 -16.00
N SER A 218 -4.16 6.39 -15.52
CA SER A 218 -3.93 5.08 -16.16
C SER A 218 -4.49 5.02 -17.58
N LYS A 219 -5.69 5.59 -17.82
CA LYS A 219 -6.30 5.70 -19.15
C LYS A 219 -5.54 6.64 -20.09
N GLY A 220 -4.88 7.66 -19.54
CA GLY A 220 -4.02 8.56 -20.30
C GLY A 220 -2.71 7.90 -20.75
N ALA A 221 -2.14 7.05 -19.89
CA ALA A 221 -0.89 6.34 -20.15
C ALA A 221 -1.00 5.26 -21.23
N GLU A 222 -2.18 4.67 -21.45
CA GLU A 222 -2.43 3.68 -22.52
C GLU A 222 -2.54 4.31 -23.93
N ARG A 223 -2.58 5.65 -24.03
CA ARG A 223 -2.77 6.38 -25.30
C ARG A 223 -1.52 7.09 -25.82
N GLY A 224 -0.41 7.08 -25.07
CA GLY A 224 0.87 7.70 -25.43
C GLY A 224 1.91 6.66 -25.84
#